data_AF-A0A536TZF1-F1
#
_entry.id   AF-A0A536TZF1-F1
#
_cell.length_a   1.000
_cell.length_b   1.000
_cell.length_c   1.000
_cell.angle_alpha   90.00
_cell.angle_beta   90.00
_cell.angle_gamma   90.00
#
_symmetry.space_group_name_H-M   'P 1'
#
loop_
_entity.id
_entity.type
_entity.pdbx_description
1 polymer ?
#
loop_
_entity_poly.entity_id
_entity_poly.type
_entity_poly.pdbx_seq_one_letter_code
_entity_poly.pdbx_strand_id
1 'polypeptide(L)'
;MGRSIAIALCASLFATPALAQTTCAALGSYLATQPNISQFVPPPPAAQVPVPFTTLVPATSTPPNAARCEAKFIYSARGGPASGYAVGQNQRIGIVVGFPLNTLDGGSGAVQGAWNGKVRNIGGGGLQGNLSSITAATNTGYVGSNTDTGHPTGSPAFAVIQDTHELNYGTLDDFLVESIHQQYKWALALTKVYYGTAATRNYWDGCSTGGREGLSMALNFGEDFDGFLTGAPASFHTRLQVATVWPFWVNKELTGSATVATTLNAAKMQAANAAAVAACDAQDGVTDGILGDPRACTYDATNNICGQPGAPAANCLTPQEAEAVNRIWDGPRNDHGLRIWFPFGRGANAGVTNQPPFGGPGGSLGIFWWSHRDLNFDFTSEPVSQFDDETQLATRVVAPYSDIISTDLHRAKKGGAKILMWHGGADQLIPWRQSVHYYREAAERYDGFRKLQTWFRFFLAPGVAHCGGGAGPQPQALFDAMVSWVETGTPPDSILSQNAALGARPMCPYPQAAIHNGDGDPSLVARWHCGGNIETRANACMDRVVKYQHETGRHLEDADDCKRDGDHRDEHHEDHDDDKHHDRD
;
A
#
# COMPACT_ATOMS: atom_id res chain seq x y z
N MET A 1 -16.61 17.31 -67.97
CA MET A 1 -17.22 16.28 -67.10
C MET A 1 -16.15 15.92 -66.07
N GLY A 2 -16.10 16.43 -64.84
CA GLY A 2 -17.14 16.88 -63.95
C GLY A 2 -17.29 15.84 -62.84
N ARG A 3 -16.65 16.07 -61.68
CA ARG A 3 -17.18 15.88 -60.31
C ARG A 3 -16.07 15.94 -59.26
N SER A 4 -15.87 17.14 -58.73
CA SER A 4 -15.42 17.35 -57.35
C SER A 4 -16.56 16.89 -56.43
N ILE A 5 -16.28 15.97 -55.51
CA ILE A 5 -17.19 15.64 -54.41
C ILE A 5 -16.63 16.33 -53.17
N ALA A 6 -17.29 17.42 -52.77
CA ALA A 6 -17.13 18.02 -51.45
C ALA A 6 -17.75 17.07 -50.41
N ILE A 7 -16.94 16.59 -49.48
CA ILE A 7 -17.45 15.94 -48.26
C ILE A 7 -17.62 17.05 -47.23
N ALA A 8 -18.87 17.47 -47.02
CA ALA A 8 -19.24 18.32 -45.91
C ALA A 8 -19.22 17.50 -44.62
N LEU A 9 -18.22 17.69 -43.77
CA LEU A 9 -18.28 17.27 -42.37
C LEU A 9 -19.18 18.25 -41.61
N CYS A 10 -20.44 17.88 -41.43
CA CYS A 10 -21.32 18.53 -40.46
C CYS A 10 -21.01 17.93 -39.09
N ALA A 11 -20.03 18.50 -38.38
CA ALA A 11 -19.80 18.22 -36.97
C ALA A 11 -20.83 19.00 -36.15
N SER A 12 -22.01 18.42 -35.95
CA SER A 12 -22.98 18.92 -34.96
C SER A 12 -22.43 18.62 -33.56
N LEU A 13 -21.67 19.57 -33.02
CA LEU A 13 -21.38 19.70 -31.60
C LEU A 13 -22.70 19.93 -30.86
N PHE A 14 -23.35 18.86 -30.41
CA PHE A 14 -24.34 18.98 -29.35
C PHE A 14 -23.59 19.30 -28.06
N ALA A 15 -23.35 20.59 -27.82
CA ALA A 15 -22.99 21.06 -26.49
C ALA A 15 -24.14 20.69 -25.56
N THR A 16 -23.93 19.70 -24.68
CA THR A 16 -24.83 19.47 -23.56
C THR A 16 -24.97 20.79 -22.80
N PRO A 17 -26.19 21.26 -22.49
CA PRO A 17 -26.36 22.52 -21.78
C PRO A 17 -25.53 22.48 -20.49
N ALA A 18 -24.69 23.50 -20.29
CA ALA A 18 -23.96 23.65 -19.05
C ALA A 18 -24.97 23.65 -17.89
N LEU A 19 -24.77 22.78 -16.91
CA LEU A 19 -25.59 22.83 -15.71
C LEU A 19 -25.27 24.16 -15.01
N ALA A 20 -26.29 24.85 -14.49
CA ALA A 20 -26.03 25.99 -13.63
C ALA A 20 -25.37 25.50 -12.33
N GLN A 21 -24.46 26.31 -11.78
CA GLN A 21 -23.93 26.05 -10.44
C GLN A 21 -25.04 26.00 -9.40
N THR A 22 -24.81 25.24 -8.33
CA THR A 22 -25.77 25.10 -7.23
C THR A 22 -25.16 25.50 -5.89
N THR A 23 -26.00 25.82 -4.92
CA THR A 23 -25.57 26.07 -3.54
C THR A 23 -25.34 24.76 -2.80
N CYS A 24 -24.60 24.80 -1.70
CA CYS A 24 -24.40 23.64 -0.84
C CYS A 24 -25.73 23.09 -0.31
N ALA A 25 -26.71 23.97 -0.02
CA ALA A 25 -28.04 23.56 0.40
C ALA A 25 -28.81 22.80 -0.71
N ALA A 26 -28.75 23.30 -1.95
CA ALA A 26 -29.42 22.66 -3.08
C ALA A 26 -28.74 21.35 -3.50
N LEU A 27 -27.42 21.20 -3.28
CA LEU A 27 -26.74 19.90 -3.39
C LEU A 27 -27.33 18.87 -2.41
N GLY A 28 -27.68 19.30 -1.19
CA GLY A 28 -28.39 18.47 -0.21
C GLY A 28 -29.77 18.03 -0.70
N SER A 29 -30.53 18.94 -1.31
CA SER A 29 -31.82 18.60 -1.94
C SER A 29 -31.66 17.59 -3.08
N TYR A 30 -30.63 17.73 -3.91
CA TYR A 30 -30.33 16.77 -4.98
C TYR A 30 -30.01 15.37 -4.44
N LEU A 31 -29.21 15.28 -3.37
CA LEU A 31 -28.88 14.00 -2.74
C LEU A 31 -30.12 13.32 -2.14
N ALA A 32 -31.02 14.11 -1.53
CA ALA A 32 -32.26 13.60 -0.95
C ALA A 32 -33.23 13.00 -2.00
N THR A 33 -33.09 13.34 -3.29
CA THR A 33 -33.90 12.74 -4.38
C THR A 33 -33.28 11.48 -4.98
N GLN A 34 -32.05 11.09 -4.60
CA GLN A 34 -31.39 9.93 -5.17
C GLN A 34 -31.93 8.63 -4.51
N PRO A 35 -32.33 7.61 -5.30
CA PRO A 35 -33.03 6.43 -4.77
C PRO A 35 -32.17 5.54 -3.87
N ASN A 36 -30.85 5.57 -4.04
CA ASN A 36 -29.90 4.70 -3.34
C ASN A 36 -29.14 5.43 -2.22
N ILE A 37 -29.62 6.61 -1.82
CA ILE A 37 -28.93 7.49 -0.87
C ILE A 37 -29.78 7.66 0.40
N SER A 38 -29.12 7.53 1.55
CA SER A 38 -29.70 7.79 2.86
C SER A 38 -28.77 8.64 3.73
N GLN A 39 -29.30 9.24 4.81
CA GLN A 39 -28.50 10.11 5.67
C GLN A 39 -27.35 9.32 6.30
N PHE A 40 -26.20 9.97 6.42
CA PHE A 40 -25.14 9.39 7.23
C PHE A 40 -25.50 9.49 8.72
N VAL A 41 -25.92 8.37 9.30
CA VAL A 41 -26.07 8.21 10.76
C VAL A 41 -24.81 7.49 11.26
N PRO A 42 -23.91 8.14 12.00
CA PRO A 42 -22.81 7.42 12.65
C PRO A 42 -23.38 6.38 13.64
N PRO A 43 -22.71 5.24 13.88
CA PRO A 43 -23.12 4.35 14.98
C PRO A 43 -23.14 5.16 16.28
N PRO A 44 -24.07 4.91 17.22
CA PRO A 44 -24.20 5.76 18.40
C PRO A 44 -23.08 5.47 19.41
N PRO A 45 -22.25 6.47 19.75
CA PRO A 45 -21.91 6.76 21.14
C PRO A 45 -22.62 8.04 21.57
N ALA A 46 -23.08 8.06 22.82
CA ALA A 46 -23.94 9.06 23.44
C ALA A 46 -23.97 10.46 22.77
N ALA A 47 -25.17 10.85 22.32
CA ALA A 47 -25.62 12.22 22.09
C ALA A 47 -25.03 13.05 20.93
N GLN A 48 -24.70 12.44 19.78
CA GLN A 48 -24.48 13.22 18.55
C GLN A 48 -25.78 13.41 17.74
N VAL A 49 -26.04 14.66 17.37
CA VAL A 49 -27.13 15.11 16.50
C VAL A 49 -26.89 14.57 15.09
N PRO A 50 -27.93 14.11 14.35
CA PRO A 50 -27.78 13.72 12.95
C PRO A 50 -27.09 14.83 12.13
N VAL A 51 -26.02 14.49 11.42
CA VAL A 51 -25.31 15.44 10.56
C VAL A 51 -26.16 15.67 9.30
N PRO A 52 -26.39 16.93 8.86
CA PRO A 52 -27.07 17.20 7.60
C PRO A 52 -26.33 16.56 6.42
N PHE A 53 -27.06 16.11 5.38
CA PHE A 53 -26.49 15.52 4.16
C PHE A 53 -25.41 16.38 3.51
N THR A 54 -25.56 17.70 3.60
CA THR A 54 -24.61 18.69 3.12
C THR A 54 -24.47 19.79 4.14
N THR A 55 -23.24 20.21 4.43
CA THR A 55 -22.96 21.29 5.37
C THR A 55 -21.88 22.21 4.83
N LEU A 56 -22.04 23.51 5.06
CA LEU A 56 -20.94 24.45 4.93
C LEU A 56 -20.07 24.31 6.17
N VAL A 57 -18.83 23.88 5.97
CA VAL A 57 -17.82 23.79 7.03
C VAL A 57 -17.08 25.13 7.06
N PRO A 58 -17.18 25.92 8.15
CA PRO A 58 -16.50 27.20 8.25
C PRO A 58 -14.98 27.02 8.36
N ALA A 59 -14.23 28.07 8.01
CA ALA A 59 -12.79 28.10 8.23
C ALA A 59 -12.46 28.06 9.73
N THR A 60 -11.48 27.23 10.12
CA THR A 60 -11.01 27.12 11.52
C THR A 60 -9.80 28.00 11.77
N SER A 61 -9.70 28.61 12.96
CA SER A 61 -8.59 29.52 13.31
C SER A 61 -7.23 28.81 13.50
N THR A 62 -7.21 27.48 13.69
CA THR A 62 -5.97 26.66 13.67
C THR A 62 -6.34 25.16 13.58
N PRO A 63 -5.71 24.31 12.74
CA PRO A 63 -4.89 24.58 11.55
C PRO A 63 -5.77 24.58 10.25
N PRO A 64 -5.20 24.60 9.03
CA PRO A 64 -5.44 25.58 7.95
C PRO A 64 -6.64 25.28 7.05
N ASN A 65 -7.78 24.85 7.60
CA ASN A 65 -8.88 24.39 6.77
C ASN A 65 -9.62 25.55 6.10
N ALA A 66 -9.57 25.59 4.77
CA ALA A 66 -10.41 26.49 3.99
C ALA A 66 -11.88 26.12 4.20
N ALA A 67 -12.75 27.13 4.18
CA ALA A 67 -14.17 26.90 4.19
C ALA A 67 -14.57 26.07 2.95
N ARG A 68 -15.50 25.13 3.12
CA ARG A 68 -15.91 24.17 2.07
C ARG A 68 -17.36 23.73 2.24
N CYS A 69 -17.99 23.31 1.15
CA CYS A 69 -19.21 22.53 1.21
C CYS A 69 -18.83 21.06 1.38
N GLU A 70 -19.49 20.33 2.27
CA GLU A 70 -19.19 18.92 2.56
C GLU A 70 -20.48 18.10 2.51
N ALA A 71 -20.52 17.10 1.64
CA ALA A 71 -21.60 16.14 1.49
C ALA A 71 -21.24 14.82 2.18
N LYS A 72 -22.10 14.33 3.08
CA LYS A 72 -21.95 13.03 3.77
C LYS A 72 -23.22 12.22 3.68
N PHE A 73 -23.10 10.99 3.20
CA PHE A 73 -24.25 10.13 2.98
C PHE A 73 -23.88 8.64 2.99
N ILE A 74 -24.90 7.79 3.04
CA ILE A 74 -24.78 6.35 2.86
C ILE A 74 -25.37 5.99 1.49
N TYR A 75 -24.57 5.31 0.67
CA TYR A 75 -25.00 4.67 -0.55
C TYR A 75 -25.34 3.19 -0.32
N SER A 76 -26.47 2.74 -0.88
CA SER A 76 -26.90 1.34 -0.85
C SER A 76 -27.73 1.03 -2.10
N ALA A 77 -27.25 0.11 -2.93
CA ALA A 77 -27.97 -0.34 -4.13
C ALA A 77 -28.23 -1.85 -4.17
N ARG A 78 -27.72 -2.59 -3.18
CA ARG A 78 -27.79 -4.05 -3.10
C ARG A 78 -27.95 -4.52 -1.66
N GLY A 79 -28.34 -5.78 -1.50
CA GLY A 79 -28.54 -6.38 -0.18
C GLY A 79 -28.97 -7.84 -0.27
N GLY A 80 -28.85 -8.54 0.84
CA GLY A 80 -29.19 -9.95 1.01
C GLY A 80 -28.28 -10.95 0.27
N PRO A 81 -28.59 -12.25 0.40
CA PRO A 81 -27.70 -13.34 -0.05
C PRO A 81 -27.41 -13.35 -1.54
N ALA A 82 -28.34 -12.92 -2.38
CA ALA A 82 -28.12 -12.85 -3.83
C ALA A 82 -27.01 -11.88 -4.24
N SER A 83 -26.67 -10.92 -3.37
CA SER A 83 -25.57 -9.96 -3.54
C SER A 83 -24.39 -10.25 -2.61
N GLY A 84 -24.34 -11.43 -1.97
CA GLY A 84 -23.24 -11.85 -1.10
C GLY A 84 -23.32 -11.37 0.35
N TYR A 85 -24.42 -10.72 0.77
CA TYR A 85 -24.62 -10.25 2.15
C TYR A 85 -25.40 -11.27 2.98
N ALA A 86 -25.36 -11.13 4.31
CA ALA A 86 -26.20 -11.93 5.20
C ALA A 86 -27.70 -11.70 4.97
N VAL A 87 -28.54 -12.64 5.40
CA VAL A 87 -30.00 -12.51 5.34
C VAL A 87 -30.44 -11.25 6.10
N GLY A 88 -31.17 -10.35 5.42
CA GLY A 88 -31.64 -9.09 6.00
C GLY A 88 -30.56 -7.98 6.10
N GLN A 89 -29.33 -8.25 5.67
CA GLN A 89 -28.27 -7.23 5.60
C GLN A 89 -28.32 -6.48 4.27
N ASN A 90 -28.37 -5.15 4.34
CA ASN A 90 -28.24 -4.27 3.17
C ASN A 90 -26.82 -3.72 3.06
N GLN A 91 -26.40 -3.41 1.84
CA GLN A 91 -25.17 -2.64 1.59
C GLN A 91 -25.21 -1.31 2.34
N ARG A 92 -24.06 -0.84 2.81
CA ARG A 92 -23.95 0.45 3.50
C ARG A 92 -22.58 1.09 3.27
N ILE A 93 -22.45 1.83 2.18
CA ILE A 93 -21.21 2.54 1.85
C ILE A 93 -21.33 3.99 2.32
N GLY A 94 -20.63 4.37 3.39
CA GLY A 94 -20.48 5.76 3.77
C GLY A 94 -19.55 6.48 2.81
N ILE A 95 -19.94 7.68 2.36
CA ILE A 95 -19.13 8.52 1.47
C ILE A 95 -19.13 9.96 2.00
N VAL A 96 -17.96 10.59 1.96
CA VAL A 96 -17.80 12.04 2.12
C VAL A 96 -17.20 12.63 0.84
N VAL A 97 -17.76 13.75 0.38
CA VAL A 97 -17.20 14.57 -0.69
C VAL A 97 -17.18 16.02 -0.24
N GLY A 98 -16.06 16.72 -0.43
CA GLY A 98 -15.93 18.13 -0.08
C GLY A 98 -15.45 18.97 -1.25
N PHE A 99 -15.99 20.18 -1.30
CA PHE A 99 -15.89 21.10 -2.42
C PHE A 99 -15.37 22.43 -1.89
N PRO A 100 -14.24 22.96 -2.39
CA PRO A 100 -13.90 24.36 -2.23
C PRO A 100 -15.13 25.22 -2.58
N LEU A 101 -15.47 26.21 -1.75
CA LEU A 101 -16.71 26.96 -1.96
C LEU A 101 -16.74 27.60 -3.34
N ASN A 102 -17.86 27.45 -4.06
CA ASN A 102 -18.15 28.24 -5.25
C ASN A 102 -18.65 29.65 -4.84
N THR A 103 -18.88 30.55 -5.81
CA THR A 103 -19.29 31.93 -5.49
C THR A 103 -20.68 32.03 -4.87
N LEU A 104 -21.58 31.07 -5.11
CA LEU A 104 -22.93 31.08 -4.52
C LEU A 104 -22.91 30.82 -3.01
N ASP A 105 -21.91 30.10 -2.53
CA ASP A 105 -21.69 29.83 -1.10
C ASP A 105 -20.60 30.72 -0.48
N GLY A 106 -20.22 31.82 -1.15
CA GLY A 106 -19.25 32.80 -0.63
C GLY A 106 -17.78 32.47 -0.87
N GLY A 107 -17.47 31.54 -1.77
CA GLY A 107 -16.12 31.28 -2.24
C GLY A 107 -15.52 32.44 -3.03
N SER A 108 -14.21 32.65 -2.91
CA SER A 108 -13.46 33.65 -3.65
C SER A 108 -12.87 33.07 -4.95
N GLY A 109 -12.75 33.89 -5.99
CA GLY A 109 -12.17 33.49 -7.28
C GLY A 109 -13.13 33.65 -8.45
N ALA A 110 -13.02 32.76 -9.44
CA ALA A 110 -13.96 32.68 -10.56
C ALA A 110 -15.32 32.13 -10.10
N VAL A 111 -16.25 31.88 -11.02
CA VAL A 111 -17.59 31.35 -10.70
C VAL A 111 -17.50 30.04 -9.87
N GLN A 112 -16.50 29.19 -10.15
CA GLN A 112 -16.20 27.97 -9.38
C GLN A 112 -15.46 28.21 -8.05
N GLY A 113 -15.26 29.46 -7.63
CA GLY A 113 -14.47 29.83 -6.47
C GLY A 113 -13.01 29.40 -6.58
N ALA A 114 -12.48 28.81 -5.51
CA ALA A 114 -11.08 28.37 -5.41
C ALA A 114 -10.84 26.94 -5.96
N TRP A 115 -11.85 26.31 -6.56
CA TRP A 115 -11.69 25.00 -7.17
C TRP A 115 -10.78 25.07 -8.41
N ASN A 116 -9.79 24.20 -8.45
CA ASN A 116 -8.78 24.14 -9.51
C ASN A 116 -9.20 23.27 -10.72
N GLY A 117 -10.44 22.80 -10.76
CA GLY A 117 -10.97 21.97 -11.84
C GLY A 117 -10.70 20.47 -11.71
N LYS A 118 -10.15 20.00 -10.58
CA LYS A 118 -9.64 18.63 -10.40
C LYS A 118 -10.25 17.93 -9.17
N VAL A 119 -10.24 16.60 -9.18
CA VAL A 119 -10.65 15.73 -8.05
C VAL A 119 -9.42 15.00 -7.50
N ARG A 120 -9.31 14.91 -6.17
CA ARG A 120 -8.32 14.12 -5.44
C ARG A 120 -9.05 13.18 -4.48
N ASN A 121 -9.11 11.90 -4.85
CA ASN A 121 -9.72 10.85 -4.03
C ASN A 121 -8.71 10.37 -2.99
N ILE A 122 -9.10 10.43 -1.71
CA ILE A 122 -8.25 10.07 -0.58
C ILE A 122 -8.56 8.64 -0.16
N GLY A 123 -7.53 7.79 -0.11
CA GLY A 123 -7.62 6.42 0.35
C GLY A 123 -7.72 6.26 1.87
N GLY A 124 -8.03 5.04 2.29
CA GLY A 124 -8.20 4.62 3.67
C GLY A 124 -6.95 4.13 4.39
N GLY A 125 -7.16 3.56 5.58
CA GLY A 125 -6.15 2.92 6.41
C GLY A 125 -6.72 1.75 7.20
N GLY A 126 -5.90 0.72 7.44
CA GLY A 126 -6.30 -0.49 8.15
C GLY A 126 -7.47 -1.21 7.47
N LEU A 127 -8.46 -1.65 8.26
CA LEU A 127 -9.72 -2.20 7.78
C LEU A 127 -10.80 -1.12 7.84
N GLN A 128 -10.56 0.04 7.21
CA GLN A 128 -11.42 1.24 7.27
C GLN A 128 -12.92 0.91 7.31
N GLY A 129 -13.84 1.73 7.80
CA GLY A 129 -14.41 1.63 9.15
C GLY A 129 -14.92 2.99 9.62
N ASN A 130 -14.50 4.05 8.92
CA ASN A 130 -14.76 5.43 9.21
C ASN A 130 -14.51 6.32 7.97
N LEU A 131 -15.11 7.52 7.98
CA LEU A 131 -14.81 8.55 6.98
C LEU A 131 -13.56 9.34 7.40
N SER A 132 -12.53 9.27 6.58
CA SER A 132 -11.27 10.00 6.77
C SER A 132 -11.39 11.47 6.36
N SER A 133 -10.43 12.28 6.81
CA SER A 133 -10.38 13.71 6.49
C SER A 133 -10.05 13.95 5.02
N ILE A 134 -10.81 14.83 4.38
CA ILE A 134 -10.63 15.28 2.97
C ILE A 134 -10.01 16.68 2.86
N THR A 135 -9.48 17.20 3.97
CA THR A 135 -8.95 18.56 4.07
C THR A 135 -7.70 18.78 3.22
N ALA A 136 -6.83 17.77 3.09
CA ALA A 136 -5.64 17.86 2.26
C ALA A 136 -5.96 18.20 0.79
N ALA A 137 -7.06 17.66 0.26
CA ALA A 137 -7.57 17.97 -1.07
C ALA A 137 -8.22 19.35 -1.14
N THR A 138 -9.18 19.62 -0.25
CA THR A 138 -9.98 20.86 -0.32
C THR A 138 -9.18 22.11 -0.02
N ASN A 139 -8.18 22.04 0.87
CA ASN A 139 -7.28 23.16 1.17
C ASN A 139 -6.35 23.52 0.00
N THR A 140 -6.16 22.59 -0.95
CA THR A 140 -5.33 22.79 -2.14
C THR A 140 -6.16 23.00 -3.41
N GLY A 141 -7.45 23.29 -3.25
CA GLY A 141 -8.36 23.62 -4.35
C GLY A 141 -8.92 22.41 -5.11
N TYR A 142 -8.71 21.18 -4.65
CA TYR A 142 -9.31 19.98 -5.24
C TYR A 142 -10.67 19.69 -4.61
N VAL A 143 -11.56 19.05 -5.37
CA VAL A 143 -12.64 18.28 -4.73
C VAL A 143 -12.01 17.06 -4.06
N GLY A 144 -12.28 16.89 -2.77
CA GLY A 144 -11.79 15.76 -1.97
C GLY A 144 -12.88 14.73 -1.74
N SER A 145 -12.54 13.45 -1.72
CA SER A 145 -13.49 12.37 -1.38
C SER A 145 -12.86 11.30 -0.50
N ASN A 146 -13.68 10.59 0.26
CA ASN A 146 -13.31 9.37 1.01
C ASN A 146 -14.54 8.49 1.26
N THR A 147 -14.36 7.19 1.49
CA THR A 147 -15.41 6.25 1.89
C THR A 147 -15.05 5.52 3.19
N ASP A 148 -16.04 5.02 3.94
CA ASP A 148 -15.81 4.12 5.08
C ASP A 148 -15.61 2.65 4.66
N THR A 149 -15.57 2.39 3.36
CA THR A 149 -15.39 1.07 2.75
C THR A 149 -16.46 0.04 3.10
N GLY A 150 -17.69 0.51 3.35
CA GLY A 150 -18.88 -0.36 3.41
C GLY A 150 -19.26 -0.82 4.81
N HIS A 151 -18.56 -0.36 5.84
CA HIS A 151 -18.81 -0.79 7.21
C HIS A 151 -18.46 0.30 8.25
N PRO A 152 -19.17 0.31 9.40
CA PRO A 152 -19.15 1.46 10.31
C PRO A 152 -18.06 1.40 11.40
N THR A 153 -17.22 0.36 11.42
CA THR A 153 -16.13 0.20 12.40
C THR A 153 -14.93 -0.47 11.74
N GLY A 154 -13.72 -0.31 12.27
CA GLY A 154 -12.54 -1.03 11.79
C GLY A 154 -12.46 -2.50 12.23
N SER A 155 -13.60 -3.13 12.54
CA SER A 155 -13.66 -4.51 13.05
C SER A 155 -13.64 -5.51 11.90
N PRO A 156 -12.75 -6.51 11.89
CA PRO A 156 -12.70 -7.52 10.83
C PRO A 156 -13.92 -8.43 10.80
N ALA A 157 -14.79 -8.38 11.82
CA ALA A 157 -15.97 -9.22 11.87
C ALA A 157 -16.92 -9.02 10.68
N PHE A 158 -16.81 -7.90 9.95
CA PHE A 158 -17.65 -7.62 8.78
C PHE A 158 -17.59 -8.70 7.70
N ALA A 159 -16.48 -9.44 7.59
CA ALA A 159 -16.26 -10.39 6.50
C ALA A 159 -16.73 -11.82 6.81
N VAL A 160 -17.28 -12.09 8.00
CA VAL A 160 -17.76 -13.42 8.39
C VAL A 160 -19.23 -13.35 8.77
N ILE A 161 -20.02 -14.24 8.19
CA ILE A 161 -21.40 -14.49 8.60
C ILE A 161 -21.34 -15.61 9.64
N GLN A 162 -21.32 -15.25 10.92
CA GLN A 162 -21.10 -16.21 12.01
C GLN A 162 -22.14 -17.33 12.02
N ASP A 163 -23.42 -17.00 11.78
CA ASP A 163 -24.52 -17.98 11.84
C ASP A 163 -24.39 -19.10 10.80
N THR A 164 -23.75 -18.83 9.66
CA THR A 164 -23.56 -19.81 8.58
C THR A 164 -22.12 -20.29 8.43
N HIS A 165 -21.17 -19.69 9.16
CA HIS A 165 -19.73 -19.91 8.99
C HIS A 165 -19.29 -19.74 7.52
N GLU A 166 -19.75 -18.67 6.89
CA GLU A 166 -19.42 -18.28 5.52
C GLU A 166 -18.73 -16.92 5.48
N LEU A 167 -17.99 -16.66 4.40
CA LEU A 167 -17.52 -15.32 4.11
C LEU A 167 -18.69 -14.43 3.68
N ASN A 168 -18.70 -13.19 4.18
CA ASN A 168 -19.60 -12.15 3.73
C ASN A 168 -19.03 -11.49 2.47
N TYR A 169 -19.27 -12.10 1.31
CA TYR A 169 -18.71 -11.63 0.04
C TYR A 169 -19.15 -10.20 -0.32
N GLY A 170 -20.35 -9.78 0.09
CA GLY A 170 -20.87 -8.44 -0.17
C GLY A 170 -20.06 -7.36 0.55
N THR A 171 -19.74 -7.56 1.83
CA THR A 171 -18.92 -6.61 2.60
C THR A 171 -17.44 -6.68 2.23
N LEU A 172 -16.93 -7.87 1.86
CA LEU A 172 -15.59 -8.00 1.28
C LEU A 172 -15.48 -7.19 -0.02
N ASP A 173 -16.42 -7.35 -0.95
CA ASP A 173 -16.43 -6.58 -2.20
C ASP A 173 -16.55 -5.06 -1.94
N ASP A 174 -17.38 -4.65 -0.98
CA ASP A 174 -17.44 -3.26 -0.53
C ASP A 174 -16.08 -2.75 -0.03
N PHE A 175 -15.36 -3.52 0.80
CA PHE A 175 -14.06 -3.15 1.36
C PHE A 175 -12.95 -3.06 0.30
N LEU A 176 -13.02 -3.92 -0.71
CA LEU A 176 -11.92 -4.18 -1.63
C LEU A 176 -12.02 -3.38 -2.93
N VAL A 177 -13.25 -3.14 -3.40
CA VAL A 177 -13.51 -2.55 -4.72
C VAL A 177 -14.68 -1.57 -4.70
N GLU A 178 -15.88 -2.01 -4.33
CA GLU A 178 -17.12 -1.31 -4.68
C GLU A 178 -17.26 0.03 -3.94
N SER A 179 -16.89 0.12 -2.66
CA SER A 179 -16.96 1.41 -1.96
C SER A 179 -16.04 2.46 -2.55
N ILE A 180 -14.85 2.06 -2.97
CA ILE A 180 -13.83 2.91 -3.56
C ILE A 180 -14.29 3.37 -4.95
N HIS A 181 -14.91 2.45 -5.71
CA HIS A 181 -15.53 2.74 -6.99
C HIS A 181 -16.68 3.75 -6.85
N GLN A 182 -17.56 3.57 -5.85
CA GLN A 182 -18.63 4.52 -5.57
C GLN A 182 -18.11 5.86 -5.07
N GLN A 183 -17.03 5.89 -4.27
CA GLN A 183 -16.39 7.12 -3.80
C GLN A 183 -16.04 8.05 -4.97
N TYR A 184 -15.25 7.59 -5.94
CA TYR A 184 -14.79 8.48 -7.01
C TYR A 184 -15.94 8.83 -7.98
N LYS A 185 -16.87 7.91 -8.22
CA LYS A 185 -18.03 8.18 -9.09
C LYS A 185 -18.94 9.24 -8.51
N TRP A 186 -19.25 9.16 -7.22
CA TRP A 186 -20.01 10.22 -6.56
C TRP A 186 -19.23 11.52 -6.47
N ALA A 187 -17.91 11.49 -6.27
CA ALA A 187 -17.09 12.69 -6.31
C ALA A 187 -17.20 13.40 -7.68
N LEU A 188 -17.05 12.67 -8.79
CA LEU A 188 -17.17 13.22 -10.14
C LEU A 188 -18.59 13.71 -10.45
N ALA A 189 -19.62 12.93 -10.08
CA ALA A 189 -21.01 13.28 -10.31
C ALA A 189 -21.41 14.55 -9.54
N LEU A 190 -21.10 14.62 -8.24
CA LEU A 190 -21.45 15.77 -7.40
C LEU A 190 -20.61 17.01 -7.76
N THR A 191 -19.37 16.84 -8.23
CA THR A 191 -18.58 17.95 -8.79
C THR A 191 -19.34 18.64 -9.93
N LYS A 192 -19.89 17.85 -10.86
CA LYS A 192 -20.67 18.37 -11.98
C LYS A 192 -21.94 19.10 -11.53
N VAL A 193 -22.60 18.60 -10.50
CA VAL A 193 -23.79 19.24 -9.91
C VAL A 193 -23.43 20.55 -9.22
N TYR A 194 -22.41 20.54 -8.35
CA TYR A 194 -22.03 21.69 -7.53
C TYR A 194 -21.44 22.85 -8.34
N TYR A 195 -20.53 22.56 -9.29
CA TYR A 195 -19.85 23.58 -10.09
C TYR A 195 -20.47 23.80 -11.48
N GLY A 196 -21.49 23.04 -11.85
CA GLY A 196 -22.13 23.13 -13.17
C GLY A 196 -21.30 22.57 -14.34
N THR A 197 -20.09 22.07 -14.05
CA THR A 197 -19.14 21.55 -15.04
C THR A 197 -18.36 20.36 -14.49
N ALA A 198 -17.93 19.47 -15.38
CA ALA A 198 -17.18 18.28 -15.00
C ALA A 198 -15.73 18.61 -14.58
N ALA A 199 -15.14 17.76 -13.75
CA ALA A 199 -13.71 17.81 -13.47
C ALA A 199 -12.90 17.54 -14.75
N THR A 200 -11.76 18.21 -14.87
CA THR A 200 -10.80 18.03 -15.97
C THR A 200 -9.80 16.92 -15.68
N ARG A 201 -9.58 16.61 -14.40
CA ARG A 201 -8.68 15.55 -13.94
C ARG A 201 -9.21 14.84 -12.71
N ASN A 202 -8.90 13.56 -12.58
CA ASN A 202 -9.25 12.68 -11.47
C ASN A 202 -8.00 11.94 -10.97
N TYR A 203 -7.63 12.19 -9.72
CA TYR A 203 -6.44 11.63 -9.10
C TYR A 203 -6.78 10.74 -7.91
N TRP A 204 -5.93 9.77 -7.66
CA TRP A 204 -5.91 8.98 -6.43
C TRP A 204 -4.71 9.34 -5.56
N ASP A 205 -4.93 9.36 -4.24
CA ASP A 205 -3.90 9.57 -3.24
C ASP A 205 -4.17 8.72 -1.99
N GLY A 206 -3.31 7.73 -1.74
CA GLY A 206 -3.44 6.89 -0.57
C GLY A 206 -2.14 6.19 -0.20
N CYS A 207 -2.02 5.84 1.08
CA CYS A 207 -0.93 5.03 1.60
C CYS A 207 -1.49 3.87 2.43
N SER A 208 -0.76 2.77 2.58
CA SER A 208 -1.23 1.57 3.32
C SER A 208 -2.41 0.89 2.60
N THR A 209 -3.53 0.70 3.29
CA THR A 209 -4.81 0.32 2.68
C THR A 209 -5.18 1.26 1.53
N GLY A 210 -4.99 2.57 1.67
CA GLY A 210 -5.16 3.52 0.56
C GLY A 210 -4.22 3.29 -0.63
N GLY A 211 -3.05 2.72 -0.40
CA GLY A 211 -2.15 2.28 -1.47
C GLY A 211 -2.69 1.06 -2.21
N ARG A 212 -3.24 0.07 -1.48
CA ARG A 212 -3.96 -1.10 -2.03
C ARG A 212 -5.17 -0.65 -2.84
N GLU A 213 -5.99 0.25 -2.28
CA GLU A 213 -7.18 0.80 -2.93
C GLU A 213 -6.82 1.50 -4.25
N GLY A 214 -5.74 2.28 -4.27
CA GLY A 214 -5.25 2.92 -5.49
C GLY A 214 -4.82 1.92 -6.56
N LEU A 215 -4.11 0.86 -6.19
CA LEU A 215 -3.78 -0.23 -7.12
C LEU A 215 -5.02 -1.01 -7.58
N SER A 216 -6.03 -1.17 -6.70
CA SER A 216 -7.32 -1.78 -7.05
C SER A 216 -8.05 -0.95 -8.10
N MET A 217 -8.09 0.36 -7.93
CA MET A 217 -8.68 1.28 -8.92
C MET A 217 -7.88 1.31 -10.22
N ALA A 218 -6.55 1.29 -10.17
CA ALA A 218 -5.72 1.22 -11.38
C ALA A 218 -5.95 -0.08 -12.17
N LEU A 219 -6.13 -1.21 -11.47
CA LEU A 219 -6.42 -2.52 -12.06
C LEU A 219 -7.82 -2.57 -12.71
N ASN A 220 -8.84 -2.13 -11.97
CA ASN A 220 -10.24 -2.36 -12.34
C ASN A 220 -10.86 -1.22 -13.17
N PHE A 221 -10.43 0.02 -12.91
CA PHE A 221 -11.04 1.26 -13.44
C PHE A 221 -9.98 2.30 -13.84
N GLY A 222 -8.78 1.86 -14.21
CA GLY A 222 -7.65 2.75 -14.44
C GLY A 222 -7.87 3.79 -15.55
N GLU A 223 -8.82 3.55 -16.45
CA GLU A 223 -9.25 4.50 -17.48
C GLU A 223 -9.99 5.75 -16.95
N ASP A 224 -10.50 5.71 -15.72
CA ASP A 224 -11.25 6.81 -15.10
C ASP A 224 -10.35 7.78 -14.31
N PHE A 225 -9.04 7.54 -14.28
CA PHE A 225 -8.08 8.31 -13.51
C PHE A 225 -6.92 8.77 -14.39
N ASP A 226 -6.42 9.98 -14.13
CA ASP A 226 -5.24 10.51 -14.80
C ASP A 226 -3.95 10.14 -14.06
N GLY A 227 -4.02 9.95 -12.73
CA GLY A 227 -2.86 9.49 -11.97
C GLY A 227 -3.13 9.00 -10.57
N PHE A 228 -2.23 8.15 -10.09
CA PHE A 228 -2.29 7.44 -8.83
C PHE A 228 -1.01 7.69 -8.02
N LEU A 229 -1.16 8.20 -6.80
CA LEU A 229 -0.13 8.13 -5.77
C LEU A 229 -0.46 6.97 -4.83
N THR A 230 0.41 5.94 -4.80
CA THR A 230 0.22 4.74 -3.97
C THR A 230 1.41 4.53 -3.03
N GLY A 231 1.23 4.84 -1.76
CA GLY A 231 2.24 4.62 -0.72
C GLY A 231 2.06 3.27 -0.02
N ALA A 232 3.15 2.58 0.28
CA ALA A 232 3.19 1.35 1.08
C ALA A 232 1.97 0.41 0.87
N PRO A 233 1.68 -0.03 -0.37
CA PRO A 233 0.41 -0.68 -0.67
C PRO A 233 0.28 -2.04 0.02
N ALA A 234 -0.83 -2.23 0.74
CA ALA A 234 -1.21 -3.51 1.37
C ALA A 234 -1.80 -4.52 0.37
N SER A 235 -1.18 -4.68 -0.80
CA SER A 235 -1.74 -5.43 -1.95
C SER A 235 -1.87 -6.93 -1.70
N PHE A 236 -0.90 -7.53 -1.03
CA PHE A 236 -0.89 -8.96 -0.69
C PHE A 236 -1.57 -9.19 0.65
N HIS A 237 -2.82 -8.70 0.78
CA HIS A 237 -3.52 -8.57 2.05
C HIS A 237 -3.47 -9.85 2.88
N THR A 238 -3.72 -11.01 2.27
CA THR A 238 -3.77 -12.30 2.96
C THR A 238 -2.43 -12.68 3.60
N ARG A 239 -1.39 -12.85 2.78
CA ARG A 239 -0.06 -13.25 3.27
C ARG A 239 0.55 -12.20 4.21
N LEU A 240 0.30 -10.91 3.92
CA LEU A 240 0.69 -9.80 4.79
C LEU A 240 0.08 -9.93 6.18
N GLN A 241 -1.25 -10.09 6.28
CA GLN A 241 -1.93 -10.14 7.57
C GLN A 241 -1.52 -11.36 8.39
N VAL A 242 -1.36 -12.54 7.76
CA VAL A 242 -0.86 -13.75 8.45
C VAL A 242 0.57 -13.51 8.96
N ALA A 243 1.45 -12.95 8.13
CA ALA A 243 2.85 -12.71 8.51
C ALA A 243 3.04 -11.68 9.63
N THR A 244 2.06 -10.81 9.89
CA THR A 244 2.15 -9.86 11.01
C THR A 244 2.09 -10.52 12.38
N VAL A 245 1.65 -11.78 12.44
CA VAL A 245 1.65 -12.62 13.65
C VAL A 245 3.00 -13.30 13.89
N TRP A 246 3.86 -13.40 12.87
CA TRP A 246 5.14 -14.10 12.95
C TRP A 246 6.01 -13.68 14.15
N PRO A 247 6.23 -12.37 14.43
CA PRO A 247 7.03 -11.97 15.58
C PRO A 247 6.44 -12.42 16.93
N PHE A 248 5.12 -12.44 17.05
CA PHE A 248 4.44 -12.89 18.26
C PHE A 248 4.60 -14.41 18.45
N TRP A 249 4.36 -15.22 17.41
CA TRP A 249 4.49 -16.68 17.52
C TRP A 249 5.93 -17.13 17.80
N VAL A 250 6.92 -16.53 17.13
CA VAL A 250 8.35 -16.81 17.39
C VAL A 250 8.72 -16.47 18.83
N ASN A 251 8.30 -15.30 19.31
CA ASN A 251 8.58 -14.87 20.68
C ASN A 251 7.95 -15.81 21.73
N LYS A 252 6.68 -16.19 21.51
CA LYS A 252 5.94 -17.15 22.36
C LYS A 252 6.66 -18.49 22.43
N GLU A 253 7.08 -19.04 21.29
CA GLU A 253 7.74 -20.35 21.19
C GLU A 253 9.11 -20.34 21.90
N LEU A 254 9.98 -19.38 21.56
CA LEU A 254 11.39 -19.43 21.98
C LEU A 254 11.63 -18.88 23.39
N THR A 255 10.77 -17.99 23.87
CA THR A 255 10.91 -17.42 25.22
C THR A 255 9.94 -18.01 26.23
N GLY A 256 8.99 -18.87 25.79
CA GLY A 256 7.96 -19.48 26.63
C GLY A 256 6.95 -18.46 27.21
N SER A 257 6.94 -17.24 26.69
CA SER A 257 6.12 -16.16 27.23
C SER A 257 4.82 -15.97 26.44
N ALA A 258 3.69 -16.37 27.03
CA ALA A 258 2.35 -16.03 26.54
C ALA A 258 1.95 -14.56 26.84
N THR A 259 2.73 -13.89 27.70
CA THR A 259 2.52 -12.48 28.09
C THR A 259 3.81 -11.70 27.82
N VAL A 260 3.82 -11.00 26.71
CA VAL A 260 4.94 -10.24 26.11
C VAL A 260 5.70 -9.26 27.02
N ALA A 261 5.29 -9.05 28.27
CA ALA A 261 5.84 -8.01 29.12
C ALA A 261 7.23 -8.29 29.74
N THR A 262 7.84 -9.48 29.63
CA THR A 262 9.04 -9.79 30.45
C THR A 262 10.33 -10.19 29.72
N THR A 263 10.30 -10.90 28.58
CA THR A 263 11.53 -11.41 27.92
C THR A 263 11.98 -10.54 26.73
N LEU A 264 11.53 -10.84 25.49
CA LEU A 264 11.79 -10.01 24.31
C LEU A 264 10.67 -8.97 24.14
N ASN A 265 10.95 -7.73 24.56
CA ASN A 265 10.01 -6.61 24.46
C ASN A 265 10.44 -5.60 23.38
N ALA A 266 9.61 -4.57 23.16
CA ALA A 266 9.88 -3.54 22.16
C ALA A 266 11.22 -2.80 22.35
N ALA A 267 11.69 -2.64 23.61
CA ALA A 267 12.95 -1.96 23.89
C ALA A 267 14.16 -2.84 23.50
N LYS A 268 14.10 -4.15 23.74
CA LYS A 268 15.12 -5.10 23.28
C LYS A 268 15.17 -5.21 21.76
N MET A 269 14.02 -5.28 21.09
CA MET A 269 13.96 -5.24 19.62
C MET A 269 14.51 -3.93 19.05
N GLN A 270 14.18 -2.80 19.67
CA GLN A 270 14.73 -1.51 19.27
C GLN A 270 16.27 -1.48 19.43
N ALA A 271 16.79 -2.01 20.54
CA ALA A 271 18.24 -2.08 20.78
C ALA A 271 18.94 -3.02 19.77
N ALA A 272 18.33 -4.15 19.42
CA ALA A 272 18.81 -5.04 18.36
C ALA A 272 18.84 -4.36 16.98
N ASN A 273 17.74 -3.69 16.61
CA ASN A 273 17.68 -2.93 15.37
C ASN A 273 18.69 -1.78 15.33
N ALA A 274 18.87 -1.05 16.42
CA ALA A 274 19.86 0.03 16.50
C ALA A 274 21.29 -0.49 16.34
N ALA A 275 21.61 -1.64 16.96
CA ALA A 275 22.92 -2.28 16.80
C ALA A 275 23.15 -2.76 15.36
N ALA A 276 22.12 -3.35 14.72
CA ALA A 276 22.18 -3.74 13.32
C ALA A 276 22.40 -2.55 12.39
N VAL A 277 21.66 -1.44 12.61
CA VAL A 277 21.86 -0.20 11.88
C VAL A 277 23.28 0.32 12.07
N ALA A 278 23.75 0.47 13.30
CA ALA A 278 25.09 0.97 13.58
C ALA A 278 26.20 0.11 12.96
N ALA A 279 26.02 -1.21 12.86
CA ALA A 279 26.99 -2.11 12.24
C ALA A 279 26.99 -2.06 10.71
N CYS A 280 25.89 -1.65 10.09
CA CYS A 280 25.69 -1.73 8.64
C CYS A 280 25.58 -0.36 7.94
N ASP A 281 25.40 0.73 8.69
CA ASP A 281 25.21 2.12 8.21
C ASP A 281 26.22 2.50 7.10
N ALA A 282 27.52 2.36 7.38
CA ALA A 282 28.59 2.73 6.46
C ALA A 282 28.63 1.94 5.13
N GLN A 283 27.82 0.88 4.94
CA GLN A 283 27.83 0.04 3.73
C GLN A 283 27.33 0.76 2.49
N ASP A 284 26.51 1.80 2.63
CA ASP A 284 26.05 2.62 1.50
C ASP A 284 26.99 3.80 1.17
N GLY A 285 28.12 3.89 1.88
CA GLY A 285 29.13 4.93 1.70
C GLY A 285 28.94 6.17 2.57
N VAL A 286 27.86 6.24 3.36
CA VAL A 286 27.61 7.32 4.33
C VAL A 286 27.36 6.73 5.71
N THR A 287 27.72 7.45 6.77
CA THR A 287 27.41 7.05 8.16
C THR A 287 26.46 8.08 8.73
N ASP A 288 25.16 7.81 8.61
CA ASP A 288 24.09 8.73 8.99
C ASP A 288 22.92 8.07 9.75
N GLY A 289 23.12 6.82 10.18
CA GLY A 289 22.15 6.02 10.92
C GLY A 289 21.05 5.44 10.04
N ILE A 290 21.23 5.37 8.73
CA ILE A 290 20.24 4.87 7.77
C ILE A 290 20.83 3.69 7.01
N LEU A 291 20.00 2.66 6.78
CA LEU A 291 20.36 1.61 5.84
C LEU A 291 19.84 1.98 4.46
N GLY A 292 20.75 2.36 3.53
CA GLY A 292 20.40 2.65 2.14
C GLY A 292 19.66 1.50 1.44
N ASP A 293 20.20 0.27 1.54
CA ASP A 293 19.50 -0.98 1.20
C ASP A 293 19.55 -1.94 2.40
N PRO A 294 18.45 -2.11 3.16
CA PRO A 294 18.39 -3.02 4.30
C PRO A 294 18.72 -4.49 3.99
N ARG A 295 18.71 -4.92 2.71
CA ARG A 295 19.11 -6.28 2.31
C ARG A 295 20.59 -6.54 2.49
N ALA A 296 21.44 -5.51 2.39
CA ALA A 296 22.89 -5.65 2.52
C ALA A 296 23.32 -5.94 3.97
N CYS A 297 22.49 -5.59 4.95
CA CYS A 297 22.82 -5.77 6.36
C CYS A 297 22.66 -7.23 6.81
N THR A 298 23.78 -7.87 7.13
CA THR A 298 23.88 -9.27 7.59
C THR A 298 24.09 -9.41 9.11
N TYR A 299 23.87 -8.35 9.87
CA TYR A 299 24.10 -8.33 11.32
C TYR A 299 23.37 -9.47 12.06
N ASP A 300 24.10 -10.14 12.95
CA ASP A 300 23.59 -11.25 13.77
C ASP A 300 23.24 -10.76 15.17
N ALA A 301 22.01 -11.02 15.62
CA ALA A 301 21.52 -10.63 16.94
C ALA A 301 22.28 -11.29 18.11
N THR A 302 23.05 -12.35 17.87
CA THR A 302 23.91 -12.96 18.90
C THR A 302 24.97 -11.99 19.41
N ASN A 303 25.35 -10.97 18.62
CA ASN A 303 26.24 -9.89 19.05
C ASN A 303 25.60 -8.96 20.10
N ASN A 304 24.28 -8.99 20.26
CA ASN A 304 23.56 -8.24 21.29
C ASN A 304 23.36 -9.03 22.58
N ILE A 305 23.90 -10.25 22.69
CA ILE A 305 23.79 -11.04 23.92
C ILE A 305 24.50 -10.34 25.07
N CYS A 306 23.88 -10.30 26.25
CA CYS A 306 24.45 -9.68 27.43
C CYS A 306 25.88 -10.19 27.72
N GLY A 307 26.83 -9.26 27.83
CA GLY A 307 28.25 -9.56 28.05
C GLY A 307 29.08 -9.72 26.77
N GLN A 308 28.48 -9.75 25.58
CA GLN A 308 29.23 -9.71 24.32
C GLN A 308 29.87 -8.33 24.10
N PRO A 309 31.06 -8.27 23.47
CA PRO A 309 31.66 -7.00 23.06
C PRO A 309 30.72 -6.22 22.12
N GLY A 310 30.36 -5.00 22.52
CA GLY A 310 29.47 -4.13 21.73
C GLY A 310 27.97 -4.34 21.98
N ALA A 311 27.58 -5.32 22.80
CA ALA A 311 26.19 -5.46 23.23
C ALA A 311 25.74 -4.24 24.07
N PRO A 312 24.48 -3.81 23.95
CA PRO A 312 23.99 -2.64 24.68
C PRO A 312 23.93 -2.91 26.20
N ALA A 313 24.36 -1.94 27.02
CA ALA A 313 24.44 -2.10 28.48
C ALA A 313 23.06 -2.33 29.14
N ALA A 314 22.00 -1.80 28.54
CA ALA A 314 20.61 -2.08 28.88
C ALA A 314 19.92 -2.67 27.65
N ASN A 315 18.93 -3.54 27.87
CA ASN A 315 18.19 -4.22 26.80
C ASN A 315 19.05 -5.14 25.90
N CYS A 316 20.20 -5.63 26.40
CA CYS A 316 20.87 -6.76 25.78
C CYS A 316 19.98 -8.02 25.81
N LEU A 317 20.30 -8.96 24.95
CA LEU A 317 19.52 -10.16 24.70
C LEU A 317 20.05 -11.35 25.51
N THR A 318 19.16 -12.29 25.81
CA THR A 318 19.57 -13.67 26.09
C THR A 318 19.86 -14.43 24.77
N PRO A 319 20.50 -15.60 24.80
CA PRO A 319 20.67 -16.43 23.60
C PRO A 319 19.34 -16.77 22.90
N GLN A 320 18.29 -17.08 23.66
CA GLN A 320 16.96 -17.38 23.11
C GLN A 320 16.31 -16.15 22.48
N GLU A 321 16.50 -14.97 23.08
CA GLU A 321 16.00 -13.71 22.53
C GLU A 321 16.74 -13.31 21.25
N ALA A 322 18.06 -13.55 21.18
CA ALA A 322 18.85 -13.35 19.96
C ALA A 322 18.38 -14.27 18.82
N GLU A 323 18.11 -15.54 19.12
CA GLU A 323 17.54 -16.48 18.14
C GLU A 323 16.16 -16.01 17.64
N ALA A 324 15.29 -15.55 18.55
CA ALA A 324 13.99 -15.00 18.19
C ALA A 324 14.11 -13.77 17.27
N VAL A 325 15.03 -12.84 17.57
CA VAL A 325 15.31 -11.67 16.72
C VAL A 325 15.77 -12.10 15.33
N ASN A 326 16.69 -13.07 15.23
CA ASN A 326 17.19 -13.55 13.95
C ASN A 326 16.08 -14.21 13.11
N ARG A 327 15.21 -15.03 13.71
CA ARG A 327 14.02 -15.61 13.04
C ARG A 327 13.02 -14.54 12.58
N ILE A 328 12.86 -13.46 13.35
CA ILE A 328 12.02 -12.33 12.96
C ILE A 328 12.61 -11.58 11.76
N TRP A 329 13.93 -11.35 11.75
CA TRP A 329 14.62 -10.68 10.65
C TRP A 329 14.72 -11.53 9.37
N ASP A 330 14.67 -12.85 9.45
CA ASP A 330 14.64 -13.74 8.28
C ASP A 330 13.22 -13.92 7.69
N GLY A 331 12.20 -13.84 8.56
CA GLY A 331 10.80 -14.00 8.20
C GLY A 331 10.34 -15.47 8.21
N PRO A 332 9.04 -15.72 7.97
CA PRO A 332 8.48 -17.07 8.04
C PRO A 332 8.97 -17.97 6.90
N ARG A 333 9.28 -19.22 7.24
CA ARG A 333 9.63 -20.29 6.29
C ARG A 333 8.74 -21.51 6.52
N ASN A 334 8.53 -22.29 5.47
CA ASN A 334 7.84 -23.57 5.56
C ASN A 334 8.79 -24.71 5.96
N ASP A 335 8.25 -25.91 6.13
CA ASP A 335 8.99 -27.13 6.51
C ASP A 335 10.05 -27.58 5.49
N HIS A 336 10.10 -26.95 4.32
CA HIS A 336 11.14 -27.16 3.30
C HIS A 336 12.24 -26.08 3.33
N GLY A 337 12.18 -25.17 4.30
CA GLY A 337 13.12 -24.05 4.42
C GLY A 337 12.89 -22.94 3.39
N LEU A 338 11.77 -22.96 2.66
CA LEU A 338 11.44 -21.91 1.68
C LEU A 338 10.68 -20.78 2.37
N ARG A 339 10.99 -19.53 2.00
CA ARG A 339 10.37 -18.34 2.61
C ARG A 339 8.91 -18.20 2.19
N ILE A 340 8.01 -18.09 3.16
CA ILE A 340 6.57 -17.91 2.92
C ILE A 340 6.25 -16.44 2.64
N TRP A 341 6.86 -15.54 3.42
CA TRP A 341 6.61 -14.11 3.31
C TRP A 341 7.85 -13.27 3.62
N PHE A 342 7.88 -12.05 3.09
CA PHE A 342 8.98 -11.10 3.28
C PHE A 342 9.16 -10.73 4.76
N PRO A 343 10.41 -10.61 5.24
CA PRO A 343 10.67 -10.07 6.57
C PRO A 343 10.44 -8.57 6.61
N PHE A 344 10.11 -8.04 7.79
CA PHE A 344 10.09 -6.58 8.04
C PHE A 344 11.48 -5.94 7.88
N GLY A 345 12.55 -6.73 8.04
CA GLY A 345 13.93 -6.31 7.80
C GLY A 345 14.61 -5.65 8.99
N ARG A 346 15.94 -5.58 8.94
CA ARG A 346 16.75 -4.87 9.94
C ARG A 346 16.49 -3.37 9.83
N GLY A 347 16.34 -2.69 10.96
CA GLY A 347 16.03 -1.25 11.01
C GLY A 347 14.54 -0.93 11.01
N ALA A 348 13.67 -1.88 10.69
CA ALA A 348 12.23 -1.79 10.93
C ALA A 348 11.90 -2.38 12.30
N ASN A 349 11.30 -1.59 13.19
CA ASN A 349 10.89 -2.08 14.51
C ASN A 349 9.49 -2.70 14.44
N ALA A 350 9.38 -3.87 13.79
CA ALA A 350 8.19 -4.69 13.83
C ALA A 350 7.93 -5.13 15.28
N GLY A 351 6.76 -4.78 15.83
CA GLY A 351 6.43 -5.07 17.22
C GLY A 351 6.54 -6.57 17.54
N VAL A 352 7.00 -6.90 18.75
CA VAL A 352 7.10 -8.28 19.28
C VAL A 352 6.00 -8.61 20.27
N THR A 353 4.92 -7.82 20.27
CA THR A 353 3.93 -7.82 21.34
C THR A 353 2.67 -8.64 21.03
N ASN A 354 1.88 -8.97 22.07
CA ASN A 354 0.54 -9.62 21.98
C ASN A 354 -0.48 -8.75 21.22
N GLN A 355 -0.06 -7.58 20.76
CA GLN A 355 -0.77 -6.71 19.87
C GLN A 355 0.17 -6.56 18.66
N PRO A 356 -0.04 -7.33 17.57
CA PRO A 356 0.65 -7.04 16.33
C PRO A 356 0.54 -5.54 16.04
N PRO A 357 1.47 -4.94 15.28
CA PRO A 357 1.68 -3.49 15.26
C PRO A 357 0.46 -2.67 14.74
N PHE A 358 -0.65 -3.35 14.39
CA PHE A 358 -2.01 -2.84 14.22
C PHE A 358 -2.82 -2.61 15.52
N GLY A 359 -2.19 -2.58 16.70
CA GLY A 359 -2.63 -1.78 17.87
C GLY A 359 -4.12 -1.84 18.27
N GLY A 360 -4.79 -2.98 18.07
CA GLY A 360 -6.18 -3.18 18.40
C GLY A 360 -6.71 -4.52 17.87
N PRO A 361 -7.93 -4.94 18.26
CA PRO A 361 -8.44 -6.29 18.03
C PRO A 361 -8.78 -6.65 16.57
N GLY A 362 -8.17 -6.00 15.56
CA GLY A 362 -8.74 -5.99 14.21
C GLY A 362 -7.88 -6.41 13.03
N GLY A 363 -6.59 -6.06 12.97
CA GLY A 363 -5.78 -6.30 11.77
C GLY A 363 -5.45 -7.78 11.57
N SER A 364 -4.64 -8.33 12.45
CA SER A 364 -4.14 -9.71 12.34
C SER A 364 -5.17 -10.76 12.77
N LEU A 365 -6.10 -10.42 13.68
CA LEU A 365 -7.23 -11.28 14.06
C LEU A 365 -8.15 -11.58 12.88
N GLY A 366 -8.33 -10.60 12.00
CA GLY A 366 -9.30 -10.70 10.92
C GLY A 366 -8.99 -11.81 9.94
N ILE A 367 -7.74 -11.91 9.49
CA ILE A 367 -7.42 -12.88 8.44
C ILE A 367 -7.65 -14.32 8.90
N PHE A 368 -7.39 -14.66 10.17
CA PHE A 368 -7.68 -15.99 10.70
C PHE A 368 -9.18 -16.22 10.85
N TRP A 369 -9.95 -15.25 11.36
CA TRP A 369 -11.41 -15.34 11.39
C TRP A 369 -12.01 -15.53 10.00
N TRP A 370 -11.48 -14.85 8.98
CA TRP A 370 -11.95 -14.97 7.60
C TRP A 370 -11.59 -16.34 7.01
N SER A 371 -10.38 -16.81 7.25
CA SER A 371 -9.87 -18.08 6.74
C SER A 371 -10.60 -19.29 7.33
N HIS A 372 -10.86 -19.24 8.65
CA HIS A 372 -11.62 -20.27 9.37
C HIS A 372 -13.13 -20.07 9.28
N ARG A 373 -13.58 -18.88 8.84
CA ARG A 373 -14.98 -18.45 8.82
C ARG A 373 -15.64 -18.58 10.21
N ASP A 374 -14.90 -18.21 11.24
CA ASP A 374 -15.33 -18.27 12.63
C ASP A 374 -14.72 -17.11 13.43
N LEU A 375 -15.59 -16.24 13.95
CA LEU A 375 -15.21 -15.11 14.80
C LEU A 375 -14.67 -15.54 16.17
N ASN A 376 -14.79 -16.83 16.53
CA ASN A 376 -14.27 -17.37 17.78
C ASN A 376 -12.91 -18.07 17.62
N PHE A 377 -12.35 -18.13 16.41
CA PHE A 377 -11.05 -18.78 16.20
C PHE A 377 -9.94 -18.03 16.94
N ASP A 378 -9.10 -18.78 17.67
CA ASP A 378 -8.00 -18.26 18.49
C ASP A 378 -6.63 -18.64 17.92
N PHE A 379 -6.11 -17.79 17.04
CA PHE A 379 -4.77 -17.92 16.46
C PHE A 379 -3.65 -17.81 17.51
N THR A 380 -3.93 -17.31 18.73
CA THR A 380 -2.89 -17.14 19.74
C THR A 380 -2.50 -18.46 20.39
N SER A 381 -3.36 -19.48 20.29
CA SER A 381 -3.12 -20.82 20.81
C SER A 381 -2.19 -21.65 19.91
N GLU A 382 -2.18 -21.37 18.60
CA GLU A 382 -1.43 -22.13 17.60
C GLU A 382 0.10 -22.08 17.82
N PRO A 383 0.83 -23.15 17.45
CA PRO A 383 2.29 -23.19 17.42
C PRO A 383 2.84 -22.65 16.10
N VAL A 384 4.11 -22.24 16.09
CA VAL A 384 4.79 -21.76 14.87
C VAL A 384 4.79 -22.79 13.74
N SER A 385 4.80 -24.08 14.06
CA SER A 385 4.76 -25.16 13.05
C SER A 385 3.48 -25.14 12.21
N GLN A 386 2.43 -24.42 12.59
CA GLN A 386 1.20 -24.28 11.81
C GLN A 386 1.22 -23.06 10.87
N PHE A 387 2.31 -22.29 10.84
CA PHE A 387 2.32 -21.02 10.12
C PHE A 387 2.12 -21.20 8.62
N ASP A 388 2.72 -22.22 8.01
CA ASP A 388 2.56 -22.50 6.60
C ASP A 388 1.17 -23.03 6.27
N ASP A 389 0.62 -23.93 7.09
CA ASP A 389 -0.76 -24.44 6.98
C ASP A 389 -1.81 -23.32 7.10
N GLU A 390 -1.66 -22.42 8.06
CA GLU A 390 -2.54 -21.27 8.23
C GLU A 390 -2.41 -20.27 7.07
N THR A 391 -1.19 -20.00 6.60
CA THR A 391 -0.99 -19.15 5.43
C THR A 391 -1.63 -19.80 4.19
N GLN A 392 -1.44 -21.10 4.01
CA GLN A 392 -1.98 -21.89 2.92
C GLN A 392 -3.52 -21.96 2.96
N LEU A 393 -4.12 -22.04 4.14
CA LEU A 393 -5.57 -21.94 4.31
C LEU A 393 -6.07 -20.56 3.89
N ALA A 394 -5.43 -19.51 4.41
CA ALA A 394 -5.82 -18.13 4.12
C ALA A 394 -5.72 -17.82 2.61
N THR A 395 -4.64 -18.26 1.95
CA THR A 395 -4.43 -18.02 0.52
C THR A 395 -5.40 -18.82 -0.38
N ARG A 396 -5.97 -19.93 0.12
CA ARG A 396 -7.03 -20.65 -0.59
C ARG A 396 -8.40 -20.02 -0.39
N VAL A 397 -8.70 -19.58 0.82
CA VAL A 397 -10.07 -19.17 1.22
C VAL A 397 -10.33 -17.69 0.93
N VAL A 398 -9.38 -16.81 1.24
CA VAL A 398 -9.62 -15.36 1.32
C VAL A 398 -9.00 -14.61 0.15
N ALA A 399 -7.75 -14.93 -0.15
CA ALA A 399 -6.93 -14.36 -1.20
C ALA A 399 -7.59 -14.16 -2.58
N PRO A 400 -8.39 -15.11 -3.13
CA PRO A 400 -9.08 -14.90 -4.39
C PRO A 400 -9.99 -13.67 -4.42
N TYR A 401 -10.35 -13.16 -3.25
CA TYR A 401 -11.20 -12.01 -3.07
C TYR A 401 -10.40 -10.80 -2.61
N SER A 402 -9.49 -10.94 -1.63
CA SER A 402 -8.83 -9.81 -0.95
C SER A 402 -7.57 -9.25 -1.60
N ASP A 403 -6.86 -10.07 -2.37
CA ASP A 403 -5.50 -9.73 -2.79
C ASP A 403 -5.50 -8.99 -4.14
N ILE A 404 -4.89 -7.80 -4.15
CA ILE A 404 -4.76 -6.93 -5.33
C ILE A 404 -3.34 -7.09 -5.90
N ILE A 405 -3.03 -8.32 -6.32
CA ILE A 405 -1.67 -8.74 -6.68
C ILE A 405 -1.47 -8.87 -8.19
N SER A 406 -2.54 -8.84 -8.97
CA SER A 406 -2.44 -8.78 -10.43
C SER A 406 -1.73 -7.51 -10.88
N THR A 407 -0.76 -7.66 -11.77
CA THR A 407 -0.05 -6.56 -12.42
C THR A 407 -0.63 -6.22 -13.79
N ASP A 408 -1.80 -6.76 -14.15
CA ASP A 408 -2.49 -6.44 -15.40
C ASP A 408 -3.17 -5.06 -15.40
N LEU A 409 -2.35 -4.03 -15.26
CA LEU A 409 -2.72 -2.62 -15.25
C LEU A 409 -2.99 -2.05 -16.65
N HIS A 410 -3.47 -2.87 -17.60
CA HIS A 410 -3.68 -2.46 -18.99
C HIS A 410 -4.69 -1.32 -19.09
N ARG A 411 -5.73 -1.33 -18.26
CA ARG A 411 -6.74 -0.26 -18.18
C ARG A 411 -6.12 1.09 -17.86
N ALA A 412 -5.34 1.18 -16.78
CA ALA A 412 -4.58 2.39 -16.42
C ALA A 412 -3.64 2.83 -17.54
N LYS A 413 -2.84 1.90 -18.09
CA LYS A 413 -1.90 2.20 -19.17
C LYS A 413 -2.60 2.75 -20.42
N LYS A 414 -3.70 2.11 -20.84
CA LYS A 414 -4.48 2.51 -22.03
C LYS A 414 -5.20 3.84 -21.81
N GLY A 415 -5.68 4.11 -20.58
CA GLY A 415 -6.23 5.39 -20.18
C GLY A 415 -5.21 6.54 -20.14
N GLY A 416 -3.91 6.21 -20.19
CA GLY A 416 -2.83 7.18 -20.10
C GLY A 416 -2.44 7.57 -18.67
N ALA A 417 -2.97 6.87 -17.68
CA ALA A 417 -2.75 7.15 -16.27
C ALA A 417 -1.26 7.03 -15.88
N LYS A 418 -0.82 7.87 -14.93
CA LYS A 418 0.51 7.79 -14.33
C LYS A 418 0.44 7.22 -12.92
N ILE A 419 1.26 6.22 -12.61
CA ILE A 419 1.32 5.60 -11.28
C ILE A 419 2.67 5.96 -10.65
N LEU A 420 2.63 6.68 -9.53
CA LEU A 420 3.77 6.90 -8.65
C LEU A 420 3.55 6.07 -7.38
N MET A 421 4.25 4.95 -7.30
CA MET A 421 4.26 4.11 -6.10
C MET A 421 5.48 4.47 -5.24
N TRP A 422 5.34 4.43 -3.93
CA TRP A 422 6.47 4.61 -3.02
C TRP A 422 6.34 3.74 -1.76
N HIS A 423 7.45 3.50 -1.07
CA HIS A 423 7.45 2.72 0.19
C HIS A 423 8.57 3.18 1.12
N GLY A 424 8.31 3.21 2.43
CA GLY A 424 9.34 3.39 3.44
C GLY A 424 10.26 2.16 3.57
N GLY A 425 11.58 2.36 3.53
CA GLY A 425 12.57 1.28 3.66
C GLY A 425 12.70 0.73 5.09
N ALA A 426 12.13 1.41 6.08
CA ALA A 426 12.06 0.97 7.48
C ALA A 426 10.60 0.78 7.93
N ASP A 427 9.70 0.46 7.00
CA ASP A 427 8.28 0.24 7.28
C ASP A 427 8.07 -0.96 8.22
N GLN A 428 7.52 -0.66 9.38
CA GLN A 428 7.29 -1.60 10.48
C GLN A 428 5.94 -2.32 10.41
N LEU A 429 5.08 -1.99 9.43
CA LEU A 429 3.74 -2.58 9.26
C LEU A 429 3.63 -3.40 7.97
N ILE A 430 4.25 -2.95 6.90
CA ILE A 430 4.15 -3.54 5.57
C ILE A 430 5.58 -3.74 5.05
N PRO A 431 6.05 -4.98 4.87
CA PRO A 431 7.38 -5.22 4.33
C PRO A 431 7.52 -4.63 2.92
N TRP A 432 8.41 -3.63 2.76
CA TRP A 432 8.61 -2.92 1.49
C TRP A 432 9.03 -3.81 0.33
N ARG A 433 9.66 -4.96 0.64
CA ARG A 433 10.06 -5.98 -0.35
C ARG A 433 8.86 -6.51 -1.15
N GLN A 434 7.65 -6.49 -0.59
CA GLN A 434 6.45 -6.87 -1.35
C GLN A 434 6.15 -5.88 -2.49
N SER A 435 6.43 -4.59 -2.29
CA SER A 435 6.25 -3.58 -3.34
C SER A 435 7.35 -3.68 -4.40
N VAL A 436 8.57 -4.05 -4.02
CA VAL A 436 9.62 -4.42 -4.99
C VAL A 436 9.17 -5.62 -5.82
N HIS A 437 8.68 -6.67 -5.17
CA HIS A 437 8.16 -7.85 -5.87
C HIS A 437 7.02 -7.49 -6.83
N TYR A 438 5.99 -6.76 -6.40
CA TYR A 438 4.92 -6.27 -7.27
C TYR A 438 5.45 -5.45 -8.47
N TYR A 439 6.42 -4.57 -8.23
CA TYR A 439 6.99 -3.73 -9.27
C TYR A 439 7.84 -4.53 -10.27
N ARG A 440 8.53 -5.58 -9.82
CA ARG A 440 9.27 -6.52 -10.66
C ARG A 440 8.32 -7.30 -11.57
N GLU A 441 7.26 -7.89 -11.02
CA GLU A 441 6.21 -8.58 -11.78
C GLU A 441 5.58 -7.66 -12.84
N ALA A 442 5.32 -6.40 -12.48
CA ALA A 442 4.81 -5.41 -13.43
C ALA A 442 5.85 -5.09 -14.53
N ALA A 443 7.14 -5.01 -14.17
CA ALA A 443 8.20 -4.77 -15.13
C ALA A 443 8.31 -5.93 -16.12
N GLU A 444 8.28 -7.18 -15.65
CA GLU A 444 8.29 -8.37 -16.50
C GLU A 444 7.10 -8.39 -17.46
N ARG A 445 5.88 -8.07 -16.98
CA ARG A 445 4.68 -7.98 -17.83
C ARG A 445 4.78 -6.88 -18.89
N TYR A 446 5.44 -5.77 -18.59
CA TYR A 446 5.49 -4.58 -19.45
C TYR A 446 6.87 -4.33 -20.06
N ASP A 447 7.56 -5.42 -20.42
CA ASP A 447 8.82 -5.44 -21.19
C ASP A 447 10.00 -4.71 -20.50
N GLY A 448 10.11 -4.88 -19.18
CA GLY A 448 11.20 -4.39 -18.33
C GLY A 448 11.00 -2.99 -17.75
N PHE A 449 11.83 -2.66 -16.74
CA PHE A 449 11.73 -1.42 -15.97
C PHE A 449 11.69 -0.16 -16.84
N ARG A 450 12.53 -0.08 -17.89
CA ARG A 450 12.61 1.11 -18.75
C ARG A 450 11.27 1.47 -19.40
N LYS A 451 10.55 0.47 -19.93
CA LYS A 451 9.25 0.68 -20.57
C LYS A 451 8.16 0.95 -19.53
N LEU A 452 8.19 0.24 -18.41
CA LEU A 452 7.26 0.47 -17.29
C LEU A 452 7.38 1.91 -16.74
N GLN A 453 8.59 2.39 -16.49
CA GLN A 453 8.90 3.71 -15.92
C GLN A 453 8.44 4.93 -16.73
N THR A 454 7.93 4.73 -17.96
CA THR A 454 7.31 5.80 -18.77
C THR A 454 5.89 6.16 -18.30
N TRP A 455 5.27 5.30 -17.49
CA TRP A 455 3.93 5.52 -16.92
C TRP A 455 3.74 4.97 -15.50
N PHE A 456 4.62 4.09 -15.01
CA PHE A 456 4.61 3.58 -13.64
C PHE A 456 6.03 3.60 -13.04
N ARG A 457 6.28 4.51 -12.08
CA ARG A 457 7.54 4.61 -11.33
C ARG A 457 7.35 4.21 -9.88
N PHE A 458 8.34 3.51 -9.32
CA PHE A 458 8.42 3.14 -7.92
C PHE A 458 9.61 3.83 -7.25
N PHE A 459 9.43 4.30 -6.01
CA PHE A 459 10.45 4.96 -5.20
C PHE A 459 10.54 4.33 -3.80
N LEU A 460 11.73 3.89 -3.41
CA LEU A 460 11.99 3.40 -2.06
C LEU A 460 12.61 4.53 -1.23
N ALA A 461 12.11 4.75 0.00
CA ALA A 461 12.56 5.82 0.90
C ALA A 461 13.35 5.25 2.09
N PRO A 462 14.69 5.18 2.04
CA PRO A 462 15.50 4.58 3.10
C PRO A 462 15.25 5.21 4.48
N GLY A 463 15.11 4.38 5.51
CA GLY A 463 14.89 4.82 6.89
C GLY A 463 13.52 5.46 7.19
N VAL A 464 12.66 5.62 6.19
CA VAL A 464 11.28 6.10 6.38
C VAL A 464 10.41 4.94 6.86
N ALA A 465 9.62 5.20 7.91
CA ALA A 465 8.68 4.25 8.50
C ALA A 465 7.37 4.18 7.68
N HIS A 466 6.36 3.49 8.23
CA HIS A 466 5.08 3.31 7.54
C HIS A 466 4.39 4.64 7.18
N CYS A 467 4.25 4.90 5.87
CA CYS A 467 3.65 6.12 5.30
C CYS A 467 4.28 7.46 5.71
N GLY A 468 5.40 7.44 6.45
CA GLY A 468 6.09 8.61 6.96
C GLY A 468 6.72 8.36 8.33
N GLY A 469 7.45 9.34 8.84
CA GLY A 469 8.22 9.20 10.08
C GLY A 469 9.44 8.28 9.91
N GLY A 470 9.97 7.75 11.01
CA GLY A 470 11.25 7.04 11.01
C GLY A 470 12.45 7.98 11.02
N ALA A 471 13.65 7.42 10.91
CA ALA A 471 14.91 8.17 10.98
C ALA A 471 15.30 8.82 9.64
N GLY A 472 14.77 8.31 8.53
CA GLY A 472 15.15 8.71 7.18
C GLY A 472 14.60 10.07 6.73
N PRO A 473 15.16 10.62 5.63
CA PRO A 473 14.60 11.77 4.94
C PRO A 473 13.21 11.49 4.35
N GLN A 474 12.25 12.34 4.70
CA GLN A 474 10.86 12.23 4.28
C GLN A 474 10.69 12.74 2.85
N PRO A 475 10.00 12.00 1.97
CA PRO A 475 9.73 12.46 0.61
C PRO A 475 8.80 13.70 0.62
N GLN A 476 9.15 14.68 -0.21
CA GLN A 476 8.44 15.96 -0.29
C GLN A 476 7.56 16.01 -1.54
N ALA A 477 6.37 16.62 -1.40
CA ALA A 477 5.47 16.95 -2.52
C ALA A 477 5.16 15.78 -3.48
N LEU A 478 5.03 14.54 -2.98
CA LEU A 478 4.77 13.34 -3.78
C LEU A 478 3.54 13.47 -4.68
N PHE A 479 2.44 14.00 -4.14
CA PHE A 479 1.21 14.18 -4.90
C PHE A 479 1.39 15.17 -6.05
N ASP A 480 2.05 16.30 -5.78
CA ASP A 480 2.32 17.32 -6.80
C ASP A 480 3.30 16.82 -7.87
N ALA A 481 4.26 15.97 -7.50
CA ALA A 481 5.16 15.32 -8.45
C ALA A 481 4.39 14.39 -9.42
N MET A 482 3.42 13.63 -8.91
CA MET A 482 2.53 12.81 -9.74
C MET A 482 1.64 13.68 -10.64
N VAL A 483 1.03 14.75 -10.10
CA VAL A 483 0.22 15.70 -10.88
C VAL A 483 1.05 16.35 -11.99
N SER A 484 2.25 16.82 -11.68
CA SER A 484 3.18 17.40 -12.66
C SER A 484 3.53 16.41 -13.76
N TRP A 485 3.76 15.14 -13.42
CA TRP A 485 4.00 14.12 -14.43
C TRP A 485 2.82 13.92 -15.36
N VAL A 486 1.60 13.84 -14.81
CA VAL A 486 0.38 13.74 -15.61
C VAL A 486 0.21 14.92 -16.56
N GLU A 487 0.45 16.14 -16.08
CA GLU A 487 0.15 17.36 -16.83
C GLU A 487 1.23 17.75 -17.84
N THR A 488 2.49 17.44 -17.55
CA THR A 488 3.63 17.78 -18.42
C THR A 488 4.09 16.61 -19.28
N GLY A 489 3.65 15.39 -18.97
CA GLY A 489 4.13 14.17 -19.60
C GLY A 489 5.56 13.75 -19.19
N THR A 490 6.23 14.52 -18.33
CA THR A 490 7.62 14.28 -17.93
C THR A 490 7.67 13.56 -16.59
N PRO A 491 8.17 12.31 -16.53
CA PRO A 491 8.25 11.57 -15.29
C PRO A 491 9.34 12.14 -14.35
N PRO A 492 9.16 12.07 -13.01
CA PRO A 492 10.13 12.62 -12.06
C PRO A 492 11.37 11.73 -11.97
N ASP A 493 12.54 12.25 -12.33
CA ASP A 493 13.82 11.51 -12.26
C ASP A 493 14.37 11.37 -10.84
N SER A 494 13.84 12.16 -9.90
CA SER A 494 14.00 11.97 -8.46
C SER A 494 12.86 12.68 -7.73
N ILE A 495 12.66 12.34 -6.46
CA ILE A 495 11.82 13.10 -5.53
C ILE A 495 12.72 13.66 -4.44
N LEU A 496 12.57 14.94 -4.09
CA LEU A 496 13.33 15.52 -2.98
C LEU A 496 12.88 14.88 -1.67
N SER A 497 13.83 14.40 -0.86
CA SER A 497 13.56 13.95 0.50
C SER A 497 14.37 14.75 1.52
N GLN A 498 13.80 15.00 2.70
CA GLN A 498 14.39 15.89 3.71
C GLN A 498 14.25 15.34 5.14
N ASN A 499 15.31 15.52 5.94
CA ASN A 499 15.33 15.29 7.38
C ASN A 499 16.00 16.49 8.06
N ALA A 500 15.50 16.91 9.23
CA ALA A 500 16.08 18.06 9.94
C ALA A 500 17.55 17.83 10.39
N ALA A 501 17.90 16.60 10.74
CA ALA A 501 19.25 16.21 11.16
C ALA A 501 20.14 15.77 9.98
N LEU A 502 19.56 15.05 9.00
CA LEU A 502 20.34 14.46 7.90
C LEU A 502 20.39 15.34 6.64
N GLY A 503 19.68 16.46 6.61
CA GLY A 503 19.57 17.33 5.45
C GLY A 503 18.73 16.75 4.32
N ALA A 504 19.06 17.10 3.08
CA ALA A 504 18.28 16.77 1.90
C ALA A 504 19.03 15.85 0.95
N ARG A 505 18.33 14.85 0.39
CA ARG A 505 18.87 13.93 -0.64
C ARG A 505 17.75 13.49 -1.60
N PRO A 506 18.08 13.06 -2.83
CA PRO A 506 17.08 12.55 -3.76
C PRO A 506 16.59 11.17 -3.32
N MET A 507 15.30 10.91 -3.50
CA MET A 507 14.72 9.58 -3.55
C MET A 507 14.63 9.16 -5.02
N CYS A 508 15.21 8.01 -5.34
CA CYS A 508 15.51 7.63 -6.72
C CYS A 508 14.50 6.62 -7.29
N PRO A 509 14.25 6.66 -8.61
CA PRO A 509 13.36 5.70 -9.25
C PRO A 509 14.01 4.32 -9.23
N TYR A 510 13.33 3.37 -8.61
CA TYR A 510 13.78 1.99 -8.49
C TYR A 510 14.06 1.36 -9.87
N PRO A 511 15.19 0.66 -10.08
CA PRO A 511 16.11 0.14 -9.05
C PRO A 511 17.32 1.01 -8.76
N GLN A 512 17.29 2.31 -9.06
CA GLN A 512 18.35 3.23 -8.64
C GLN A 512 18.23 3.53 -7.15
N ALA A 513 19.35 3.90 -6.53
CA ALA A 513 19.42 4.42 -5.18
C ALA A 513 20.10 5.80 -5.18
N ALA A 514 19.98 6.51 -4.05
CA ALA A 514 20.72 7.73 -3.81
C ALA A 514 22.17 7.38 -3.47
N ILE A 515 23.12 7.87 -4.27
CA ILE A 515 24.55 7.63 -4.10
C ILE A 515 25.21 8.95 -3.73
N HIS A 516 25.93 8.98 -2.60
CA HIS A 516 26.77 10.11 -2.23
C HIS A 516 28.02 10.14 -3.11
N ASN A 517 28.46 11.34 -3.50
CA ASN A 517 29.55 11.51 -4.46
C ASN A 517 30.94 11.11 -3.90
N GLY A 518 31.05 10.81 -2.60
CA GLY A 518 32.29 10.49 -1.89
C GLY A 518 33.03 11.71 -1.34
N ASP A 519 32.55 12.92 -1.63
CA ASP A 519 33.09 14.19 -1.16
C ASP A 519 32.00 15.17 -0.70
N GLY A 520 32.34 16.05 0.22
CA GLY A 520 31.45 17.11 0.71
C GLY A 520 30.40 16.65 1.72
N ASP A 521 29.64 17.62 2.23
CA ASP A 521 28.65 17.43 3.29
C ASP A 521 27.43 16.60 2.81
N PRO A 522 27.13 15.42 3.42
CA PRO A 522 25.99 14.59 3.05
C PRO A 522 24.63 15.25 3.34
N SER A 523 24.58 16.35 4.10
CA SER A 523 23.34 17.10 4.30
C SER A 523 22.88 17.89 3.06
N LEU A 524 23.77 18.06 2.08
CA LEU A 524 23.52 18.86 0.88
C LEU A 524 23.08 17.99 -0.30
N VAL A 525 21.88 18.24 -0.83
CA VAL A 525 21.30 17.48 -1.96
C VAL A 525 22.21 17.42 -3.19
N ALA A 526 23.03 18.45 -3.44
CA ALA A 526 23.98 18.51 -4.55
C ALA A 526 25.15 17.49 -4.44
N ARG A 527 25.30 16.84 -3.28
CA ARG A 527 26.30 15.78 -3.03
C ARG A 527 25.77 14.37 -3.27
N TRP A 528 24.55 14.28 -3.78
CA TRP A 528 23.90 13.03 -4.09
C TRP A 528 23.46 13.02 -5.55
N HIS A 529 23.44 11.83 -6.14
CA HIS A 529 22.82 11.59 -7.43
C HIS A 529 22.07 10.25 -7.41
N CYS A 530 21.12 10.09 -8.33
CA CYS A 530 20.48 8.81 -8.54
C CYS A 530 21.33 7.94 -9.46
N GLY A 531 21.58 6.70 -9.04
CA GLY A 531 22.41 5.78 -9.79
C GLY A 531 22.42 4.37 -9.21
N GLY A 532 23.31 3.54 -9.74
CA GLY A 532 23.44 2.14 -9.34
C GLY A 532 22.24 1.27 -9.74
N ASN A 533 22.28 0.03 -9.26
CA ASN A 533 21.19 -0.92 -9.41
C ASN A 533 21.10 -1.75 -8.12
N ILE A 534 20.15 -1.42 -7.24
CA ILE A 534 19.92 -2.19 -6.02
C ILE A 534 19.13 -3.48 -6.30
N GLU A 535 18.59 -3.66 -7.50
CA GLU A 535 18.01 -4.93 -7.93
C GLU A 535 19.06 -5.84 -8.58
N THR A 536 20.02 -6.27 -7.75
CA THR A 536 20.99 -7.30 -8.14
C THR A 536 20.33 -8.67 -8.17
N ARG A 537 20.94 -9.62 -8.89
CA ARG A 537 20.46 -11.02 -8.88
C ARG A 537 20.40 -11.61 -7.48
N ALA A 538 21.42 -11.35 -6.65
CA ALA A 538 21.44 -11.80 -5.26
C ALA A 538 20.24 -11.25 -4.47
N ASN A 539 19.97 -9.94 -4.60
CA ASN A 539 18.82 -9.30 -3.97
C ASN A 539 17.48 -9.85 -4.47
N ALA A 540 17.33 -10.03 -5.78
CA ALA A 540 16.14 -10.63 -6.37
C ALA A 540 15.91 -12.07 -5.85
N CYS A 541 16.97 -12.85 -5.67
CA CYS A 541 16.91 -14.20 -5.10
C CYS A 541 16.61 -14.20 -3.59
N MET A 542 17.16 -13.23 -2.85
CA MET A 542 16.83 -13.03 -1.43
C MET A 542 15.37 -12.63 -1.22
N ASP A 543 14.72 -12.04 -2.22
CA ASP A 543 13.32 -11.63 -2.21
C ASP A 543 12.40 -12.67 -2.87
N ARG A 544 12.83 -13.93 -3.01
CA ARG A 544 11.95 -15.02 -3.45
C ARG A 544 11.10 -15.53 -2.28
N VAL A 545 9.84 -15.81 -2.58
CA VAL A 545 8.89 -16.47 -1.69
C VAL A 545 8.29 -17.70 -2.37
N VAL A 546 7.67 -18.57 -1.58
CA VAL A 546 6.89 -19.71 -2.08
C VAL A 546 5.78 -19.24 -3.01
N LYS A 547 5.45 -20.07 -4.00
CA LYS A 547 4.38 -19.81 -4.94
C LYS A 547 3.06 -19.57 -4.23
N TYR A 548 2.36 -18.51 -4.63
CA TYR A 548 1.00 -18.22 -4.19
C TYR A 548 0.10 -19.46 -4.19
N GLN A 549 -0.57 -19.71 -3.05
CA GLN A 549 -1.42 -20.90 -2.79
C GLN A 549 -0.67 -22.24 -2.72
N HIS A 550 0.65 -22.22 -2.56
CA HIS A 550 1.49 -23.41 -2.38
C HIS A 550 2.47 -23.25 -1.21
N GLU A 551 2.03 -22.61 -0.12
CA GLU A 551 2.89 -22.25 1.01
C GLU A 551 3.49 -23.47 1.72
N THR A 552 2.81 -24.62 1.72
CA THR A 552 3.31 -25.88 2.30
C THR A 552 4.14 -26.72 1.31
N GLY A 553 4.26 -26.27 0.07
CA GLY A 553 4.94 -26.98 -1.01
C GLY A 553 6.40 -26.59 -1.22
N ARG A 554 7.01 -27.15 -2.27
CA ARG A 554 8.39 -26.84 -2.71
C ARG A 554 8.46 -25.85 -3.88
N HIS A 555 7.36 -25.22 -4.23
CA HIS A 555 7.28 -24.35 -5.39
C HIS A 555 7.64 -22.93 -4.99
N LEU A 556 8.63 -22.33 -5.66
CA LEU A 556 8.95 -20.91 -5.56
C LEU A 556 8.22 -20.12 -6.65
N GLU A 557 7.96 -18.83 -6.40
CA GLU A 557 7.64 -17.88 -7.46
C GLU A 557 8.88 -17.71 -8.35
N ASP A 558 8.72 -17.95 -9.65
CA ASP A 558 9.74 -17.98 -10.71
C ASP A 558 10.99 -18.81 -10.41
N ALA A 559 10.94 -20.09 -10.79
CA ALA A 559 11.94 -21.09 -10.45
C ALA A 559 13.28 -20.99 -11.21
N ASP A 560 13.40 -20.15 -12.23
CA ASP A 560 14.42 -20.37 -13.27
C ASP A 560 15.77 -19.64 -13.07
N ASP A 561 15.85 -18.56 -12.27
CA ASP A 561 17.03 -17.67 -12.34
C ASP A 561 17.97 -17.66 -11.10
N CYS A 562 17.59 -18.33 -10.00
CA CYS A 562 18.40 -18.35 -8.77
C CYS A 562 19.34 -19.56 -8.65
N LYS A 563 19.28 -20.53 -9.57
CA LYS A 563 20.17 -21.68 -9.63
C LYS A 563 21.32 -21.46 -10.60
N ARG A 564 22.26 -20.55 -10.29
CA ARG A 564 23.57 -20.53 -10.96
C ARG A 564 24.54 -19.61 -10.23
N ASP A 565 25.09 -20.05 -9.10
CA ASP A 565 26.37 -19.55 -8.58
C ASP A 565 26.83 -20.58 -7.55
N GLY A 566 27.62 -21.57 -7.98
CA GLY A 566 28.25 -22.49 -7.02
C GLY A 566 28.71 -23.88 -7.48
N ASP A 567 28.40 -24.36 -8.69
CA ASP A 567 28.70 -25.77 -9.04
C ASP A 567 29.32 -25.97 -10.45
N HIS A 568 30.29 -25.11 -10.78
CA HIS A 568 31.19 -25.34 -11.90
C HIS A 568 32.64 -25.17 -11.43
N ARG A 569 33.10 -26.11 -10.61
CA ARG A 569 34.51 -26.53 -10.59
C ARG A 569 34.57 -28.04 -10.42
N ASP A 570 35.13 -28.65 -11.47
CA ASP A 570 35.69 -30.01 -11.54
C ASP A 570 34.63 -31.12 -11.44
N GLU A 571 34.39 -31.96 -12.46
CA GLU A 571 35.37 -32.85 -13.08
C GLU A 571 35.00 -33.20 -14.54
N HIS A 572 35.99 -33.00 -15.41
CA HIS A 572 36.39 -33.80 -16.58
C HIS A 572 35.33 -34.46 -17.48
N HIS A 573 35.24 -33.93 -18.70
CA HIS A 573 35.05 -34.72 -19.91
C HIS A 573 36.12 -35.82 -19.97
N GLU A 574 35.72 -37.07 -19.79
CA GLU A 574 36.47 -38.21 -20.33
C GLU A 574 36.05 -38.40 -21.79
N ASP A 575 36.96 -38.02 -22.68
CA ASP A 575 36.97 -38.42 -24.08
C ASP A 575 37.15 -39.93 -24.14
N HIS A 576 36.12 -40.64 -24.62
CA HIS A 576 36.27 -41.98 -25.16
C HIS A 576 36.27 -41.90 -26.69
N ASP A 577 37.47 -41.68 -27.23
CA ASP A 577 37.85 -42.12 -28.57
C ASP A 577 37.93 -43.65 -28.57
N ASP A 578 37.01 -44.31 -29.26
CA ASP A 578 37.17 -45.70 -29.70
C ASP A 578 37.09 -45.73 -31.24
N ASP A 579 38.22 -45.39 -31.86
CA ASP A 579 38.54 -45.75 -33.23
C ASP A 579 38.86 -47.26 -33.28
N LYS A 580 37.98 -48.03 -33.93
CA LYS A 580 38.38 -49.30 -34.56
C LYS A 580 37.88 -49.36 -36.00
N HIS A 581 38.76 -48.89 -36.89
CA HIS A 581 38.85 -49.37 -38.26
C HIS A 581 39.15 -50.87 -38.29
N HIS A 582 38.31 -51.64 -39.00
CA HIS A 582 38.80 -52.76 -39.79
C HIS A 582 38.19 -52.73 -41.19
N ASP A 583 39.12 -52.54 -42.12
CA ASP A 583 39.15 -52.73 -43.57
C ASP A 583 38.29 -53.87 -44.19
N ARG A 584 37.77 -53.52 -45.37
CA ARG A 584 37.70 -54.27 -46.65
C ARG A 584 36.54 -55.21 -46.99
N ASP A 585 36.08 -54.95 -48.22
CA ASP A 585 35.30 -55.71 -49.23
C ASP A 585 33.78 -55.89 -49.04
#